data_AF-A0A553ADI2-F1
#
_entry.id   AF-A0A553ADI2-F1
#
_cell.length_a   1.000
_cell.length_b   1.000
_cell.length_c   1.000
_cell.angle_alpha   90.00
_cell.angle_beta   90.00
_cell.angle_gamma   90.00
#
_symmetry.space_group_name_H-M   'P 1'
#
loop_
_entity.id
_entity.type
_entity.pdbx_description
1 polymer ?
#
loop_
_entity_poly.entity_id
_entity_poly.type
_entity_poly.pdbx_seq_one_letter_code
_entity_poly.pdbx_strand_id
1 'polypeptide(L)'
;IHMPPVATFHDAAGYYATLAHEACHATGAVHRLDRFSRFNGRTDRAFEELVAEIGSAMVCAQIGVTPDFGQTAAYVESWLRCLKDDKRFIFKAATEAQKAADWLMRTAPADL
;
A
#
# COMPACT_ATOMS: atom_id res chain seq x y z
N ILE A 1 -10.67 0.99 -7.89
CA ILE A 1 -9.80 2.16 -7.60
C ILE A 1 -10.43 3.34 -8.28
N HIS A 2 -10.59 4.45 -7.57
CA HIS A 2 -11.08 5.71 -8.12
C HIS A 2 -9.98 6.75 -7.95
N MET A 3 -9.58 7.41 -9.03
CA MET A 3 -8.56 8.45 -9.02
C MET A 3 -9.15 9.74 -9.59
N PRO A 4 -8.84 10.92 -9.02
CA PRO A 4 -9.07 12.19 -9.70
C PRO A 4 -8.31 12.24 -11.04
N PRO A 5 -8.70 13.13 -11.98
CA PRO A 5 -7.95 13.32 -13.22
C PRO A 5 -6.48 13.66 -12.94
N VAL A 6 -5.54 13.09 -13.70
CA VAL A 6 -4.09 13.33 -13.50
C VAL A 6 -3.73 14.82 -13.48
N ALA A 7 -4.43 15.64 -14.27
CA ALA A 7 -4.22 17.08 -14.35
C ALA A 7 -4.56 17.85 -13.05
N THR A 8 -5.22 17.22 -12.07
CA THR A 8 -5.50 17.85 -10.76
C THR A 8 -4.38 17.60 -9.75
N PHE A 9 -3.39 16.77 -10.07
CA PHE A 9 -2.21 16.56 -9.24
C PHE A 9 -1.13 17.59 -9.58
N HIS A 10 -0.27 17.89 -8.61
CA HIS A 10 0.84 18.84 -8.81
C HIS A 10 1.84 18.36 -9.87
N ASP A 11 2.07 17.05 -9.92
CA ASP A 11 2.88 16.38 -10.94
C ASP A 11 2.40 14.94 -11.17
N ALA A 12 2.93 14.31 -12.23
CA ALA A 12 2.60 12.94 -12.57
C ALA A 12 3.13 11.92 -11.54
N ALA A 13 4.24 12.23 -10.85
CA ALA A 13 4.83 11.34 -9.87
C ALA A 13 3.89 11.14 -8.67
N GLY A 14 3.30 12.21 -8.15
CA GLY A 14 2.30 12.15 -7.08
C GLY A 14 1.03 11.40 -7.49
N TYR A 15 0.60 11.54 -8.75
CA TYR A 15 -0.50 10.74 -9.28
C TYR A 15 -0.19 9.24 -9.27
N TYR A 16 0.96 8.83 -9.82
CA TYR A 16 1.35 7.43 -9.89
C TYR A 16 1.70 6.83 -8.52
N ALA A 17 2.25 7.63 -7.61
CA ALA A 17 2.47 7.23 -6.22
C ALA A 17 1.15 6.96 -5.50
N THR A 18 0.17 7.86 -5.64
CA THR A 18 -1.18 7.68 -5.08
C THR A 18 -1.87 6.46 -5.70
N LEU A 19 -1.77 6.28 -7.02
CA LEU A 19 -2.32 5.11 -7.69
C LEU A 19 -1.67 3.81 -7.20
N ALA A 20 -0.35 3.80 -6.97
CA ALA A 20 0.35 2.65 -6.42
C ALA A 20 -0.16 2.27 -5.02
N HIS A 21 -0.39 3.25 -4.15
CA HIS A 21 -1.01 3.04 -2.83
C HIS A 21 -2.39 2.40 -2.92
N GLU A 22 -3.28 2.99 -3.72
CA GLU A 22 -4.64 2.46 -3.92
C GLU A 22 -4.63 1.09 -4.62
N ALA A 23 -3.65 0.84 -5.48
CA ALA A 23 -3.46 -0.46 -6.12
C ALA A 23 -3.02 -1.52 -5.11
N CYS A 24 -2.13 -1.17 -4.16
CA CYS A 24 -1.74 -2.05 -3.07
C CYS A 24 -2.96 -2.41 -2.20
N HIS A 25 -3.83 -1.45 -1.86
CA HIS A 25 -5.10 -1.74 -1.19
C HIS A 25 -5.96 -2.70 -2.01
N ALA A 26 -6.12 -2.44 -3.31
CA ALA A 26 -6.95 -3.27 -4.17
C ALA A 26 -6.52 -4.74 -4.21
N THR A 27 -5.23 -5.05 -4.00
CA THR A 27 -4.75 -6.45 -3.89
C THR A 27 -5.32 -7.21 -2.67
N GLY A 28 -5.83 -6.51 -1.66
CA GLY A 28 -6.40 -7.10 -0.45
C GLY A 28 -7.77 -7.77 -0.62
N ALA A 29 -8.41 -7.61 -1.79
CA ALA A 29 -9.72 -8.19 -2.08
C ALA A 29 -9.73 -9.72 -1.99
N VAL A 30 -10.90 -10.30 -1.65
CA VAL A 30 -11.10 -11.75 -1.43
C VAL A 30 -10.67 -12.63 -2.61
N HIS A 31 -10.84 -12.14 -3.85
CA HIS A 31 -10.46 -12.86 -5.06
C HIS A 31 -8.98 -12.66 -5.45
N ARG A 32 -8.17 -12.07 -4.56
CA ARG A 32 -6.75 -11.76 -4.78
C ARG A 32 -5.91 -12.29 -3.61
N LEU A 33 -5.38 -11.42 -2.74
CA LEU A 33 -4.56 -11.81 -1.58
C LEU A 33 -5.38 -12.00 -0.29
N ASP A 34 -6.69 -11.72 -0.35
CA ASP A 34 -7.67 -11.97 0.71
C ASP A 34 -7.27 -11.38 2.08
N ARG A 35 -6.63 -10.21 2.07
CA ARG A 35 -6.17 -9.58 3.32
C ARG A 35 -7.33 -9.11 4.19
N PHE A 36 -8.40 -8.60 3.59
CA PHE A 36 -9.54 -8.05 4.34
C PHE A 36 -10.31 -9.12 5.12
N SER A 37 -10.34 -10.37 4.66
CA SER A 37 -10.93 -11.47 5.43
C SER A 37 -9.95 -12.11 6.41
N ARG A 38 -8.65 -12.16 6.08
CA ARG A 38 -7.59 -12.72 6.95
C ARG A 38 -7.21 -11.81 8.12
N PHE A 39 -7.35 -10.49 7.97
CA PHE A 39 -7.00 -9.48 8.96
C PHE A 39 -8.20 -8.58 9.26
N ASN A 40 -9.09 -9.04 10.14
CA ASN A 40 -10.39 -8.40 10.45
C ASN A 40 -10.56 -8.07 11.95
N GLY A 41 -9.45 -7.78 12.63
CA GLY A 41 -9.42 -7.43 14.05
C GLY A 41 -9.44 -5.92 14.30
N ARG A 42 -9.34 -5.49 15.56
CA ARG A 42 -9.36 -4.06 15.96
C ARG A 42 -8.27 -3.18 15.35
N THR A 43 -7.19 -3.77 14.83
CA THR A 43 -6.05 -3.07 14.23
C THR A 43 -5.99 -3.27 12.71
N ASP A 44 -7.04 -3.84 12.11
CA ASP A 44 -7.13 -4.14 10.67
C ASP A 44 -6.85 -2.92 9.79
N ARG A 45 -7.47 -1.77 10.09
CA ARG A 45 -7.26 -0.54 9.34
C ARG A 45 -5.81 -0.08 9.40
N ALA A 46 -5.23 0.00 10.61
CA ALA A 46 -3.85 0.41 10.78
C ALA A 46 -2.87 -0.56 10.11
N PHE A 47 -3.17 -1.86 10.15
CA PHE A 47 -2.38 -2.90 9.49
C PHE A 47 -2.42 -2.74 7.97
N GLU A 48 -3.61 -2.56 7.41
CA GLU A 48 -3.81 -2.45 5.97
C GLU A 48 -3.21 -1.17 5.38
N GLU A 49 -3.33 -0.02 6.07
CA GLU A 49 -2.65 1.21 5.66
C GLU A 49 -1.12 1.03 5.68
N LEU A 50 -0.58 0.33 6.69
CA LEU A 50 0.86 0.05 6.74
C LEU A 50 1.30 -0.89 5.61
N VAL A 51 0.47 -1.89 5.27
CA VAL A 51 0.72 -2.77 4.13
C VAL A 51 0.70 -1.99 2.82
N ALA A 52 -0.27 -1.10 2.62
CA ALA A 52 -0.38 -0.28 1.42
C ALA A 52 0.77 0.71 1.28
N GLU A 53 1.18 1.37 2.36
CA GLU A 53 2.30 2.32 2.36
C GLU A 53 3.65 1.65 2.05
N ILE A 54 3.94 0.52 2.70
CA ILE A 54 5.18 -0.22 2.43
C ILE A 54 5.15 -0.79 1.00
N GLY A 55 4.00 -1.30 0.57
CA GLY A 55 3.82 -1.88 -0.76
C GLY A 55 3.94 -0.83 -1.87
N SER A 56 3.35 0.34 -1.67
CA SER A 56 3.43 1.45 -2.63
C SER A 56 4.86 1.92 -2.77
N ALA A 57 5.61 2.04 -1.68
CA ALA A 57 7.04 2.37 -1.73
C ALA A 57 7.85 1.34 -2.53
N MET A 58 7.56 0.04 -2.37
CA MET A 58 8.19 -1.03 -3.16
C MET A 58 7.85 -0.92 -4.66
N VAL A 59 6.58 -0.69 -5.00
CA VAL A 59 6.12 -0.54 -6.39
C VAL A 59 6.72 0.71 -7.04
N CYS A 60 6.63 1.85 -6.36
CA CYS A 60 7.19 3.13 -6.80
C CYS A 60 8.69 3.01 -7.11
N ALA A 61 9.45 2.33 -6.24
CA ALA A 61 10.87 2.07 -6.46
C ALA A 61 11.13 1.24 -7.73
N GLN A 62 10.25 0.29 -8.06
CA GLN A 62 10.38 -0.55 -9.26
C GLN A 62 9.98 0.18 -10.55
N ILE A 63 9.03 1.11 -10.49
CA ILE A 63 8.56 1.86 -11.67
C ILE A 63 9.25 3.22 -11.85
N GLY A 64 10.25 3.55 -11.02
CA GLY A 64 11.02 4.79 -11.12
C GLY A 64 10.27 6.05 -10.67
N VAL A 65 9.28 5.90 -9.78
CA VAL A 65 8.50 7.00 -9.20
C VAL A 65 8.95 7.22 -7.76
N THR A 66 9.10 8.48 -7.36
CA THR A 66 9.35 8.82 -5.94
C THR A 66 8.06 8.61 -5.14
N PRO A 67 8.08 7.82 -4.06
CA PRO A 67 6.90 7.67 -3.19
C PRO A 67 6.48 9.02 -2.58
N ASP A 68 5.18 9.27 -2.49
CA ASP A 68 4.61 10.42 -1.81
C ASP A 68 4.06 10.03 -0.43
N PHE A 69 4.61 10.62 0.62
CA PHE A 69 4.23 10.37 2.01
C PHE A 69 3.37 11.49 2.61
N GLY A 70 2.85 12.42 1.80
CA GLY A 70 2.06 13.56 2.28
C GLY A 70 0.81 13.16 3.05
N GLN A 71 0.21 12.00 2.74
CA GLN A 71 -0.98 11.47 3.41
C GLN A 71 -0.66 10.53 4.58
N THR A 72 0.58 10.05 4.69
CA THR A 72 1.04 9.07 5.68
C THR A 72 0.92 9.59 7.11
N ALA A 73 1.05 10.91 7.32
CA ALA A 73 1.05 11.55 8.64
C ALA A 73 -0.19 11.20 9.49
N ALA A 74 -1.35 11.00 8.85
CA ALA A 74 -2.59 10.64 9.55
C ALA A 74 -2.54 9.25 10.23
N TYR A 75 -1.65 8.37 9.78
CA TYR A 75 -1.61 6.97 10.21
C TYR A 75 -0.42 6.64 11.12
N VAL A 76 0.63 7.46 11.12
CA VAL A 76 1.87 7.24 11.89
C VAL A 76 1.58 6.99 13.37
N GLU A 77 0.68 7.78 13.99
CA GLU A 77 0.34 7.59 15.41
C GLU A 77 -0.30 6.22 15.67
N SER A 78 -1.19 5.78 14.78
CA SER A 78 -1.87 4.49 14.88
C SER A 78 -0.87 3.32 14.71
N TRP A 79 0.09 3.47 13.80
CA TRP A 79 1.16 2.50 13.60
C TRP A 79 2.08 2.41 14.80
N LEU A 80 2.52 3.54 15.35
CA LEU A 80 3.37 3.57 16.55
C LEU A 80 2.73 2.83 17.74
N ARG A 81 1.41 2.94 17.90
CA ARG A 81 0.67 2.19 18.92
C ARG A 81 0.70 0.69 18.64
N CYS A 82 0.35 0.26 17.43
CA CYS A 82 0.34 -1.15 17.03
C CYS A 82 1.74 -1.80 17.14
N LEU A 83 2.79 -1.05 16.79
CA LEU A 83 4.19 -1.51 16.87
C LEU A 83 4.69 -1.67 18.31
N LYS A 84 4.21 -0.84 19.24
CA LYS A 84 4.49 -0.99 20.68
C LYS A 84 3.81 -2.24 21.25
N ASP A 85 2.58 -2.52 20.80
CA ASP A 85 1.77 -3.63 21.30
C ASP A 85 2.19 -5.00 20.73
N ASP A 86 2.55 -5.06 19.44
CA ASP A 86 3.03 -6.28 18.77
C ASP A 86 4.32 -6.02 17.97
N LYS A 87 5.47 -6.47 18.49
CA LYS A 87 6.77 -6.36 17.82
C LYS A 87 6.84 -7.11 16.48
N ARG A 88 5.93 -8.06 16.23
CA ARG A 88 5.83 -8.78 14.95
C ARG A 88 4.94 -8.07 13.94
N PHE A 89 4.26 -6.99 14.32
CA PHE A 89 3.33 -6.26 13.46
C PHE A 89 4.01 -5.76 12.18
N ILE A 90 5.20 -5.15 12.30
CA ILE A 90 5.95 -4.65 11.16
C ILE A 90 6.36 -5.77 10.19
N PHE A 91 6.81 -6.91 10.71
CA PHE A 91 7.26 -8.04 9.88
C PHE A 91 6.08 -8.66 9.12
N LYS A 92 4.93 -8.79 9.76
CA LYS A 92 3.69 -9.25 9.10
C LYS A 92 3.26 -8.28 8.01
N ALA A 93 3.22 -6.98 8.30
CA ALA A 93 2.84 -5.95 7.34
C ALA A 93 3.80 -5.92 6.14
N ALA A 94 5.12 -5.93 6.38
CA ALA A 94 6.12 -5.97 5.32
C ALA A 94 6.01 -7.24 4.43
N THR A 95 5.69 -8.39 5.03
CA THR A 95 5.48 -9.64 4.27
C THR A 95 4.27 -9.53 3.34
N GLU A 96 3.15 -8.99 3.82
CA GLU A 96 1.95 -8.81 3.01
C GLU A 96 2.10 -7.67 1.98
N ALA A 97 2.89 -6.64 2.30
CA ALA A 97 3.27 -5.57 1.38
C ALA A 97 4.10 -6.09 0.20
N GLN A 98 5.10 -6.94 0.46
CA GLN A 98 5.87 -7.58 -0.61
C GLN A 98 4.97 -8.42 -1.52
N LYS A 99 4.04 -9.20 -0.96
CA LYS A 99 3.07 -9.96 -1.75
C LYS A 99 2.19 -9.05 -2.61
N ALA A 100 1.78 -7.89 -2.09
CA ALA A 100 0.99 -6.91 -2.84
C ALA A 100 1.79 -6.35 -4.03
N ALA A 101 3.03 -5.93 -3.79
CA ALA A 101 3.92 -5.44 -4.83
C ALA A 101 4.19 -6.51 -5.90
N ASP A 102 4.52 -7.74 -5.48
CA ASP A 102 4.75 -8.87 -6.39
C ASP A 102 3.50 -9.18 -7.23
N TRP A 103 2.32 -9.14 -6.62
CA TRP A 103 1.06 -9.36 -7.34
C TRP A 103 0.87 -8.31 -8.44
N LEU A 104 1.04 -7.03 -8.09
CA LEU A 104 0.89 -5.93 -9.05
C LEU A 104 1.86 -6.07 -10.22
N MET A 105 3.15 -6.29 -9.94
CA MET A 105 4.17 -6.41 -10.97
C MET A 105 4.00 -7.64 -11.87
N ARG A 106 3.52 -8.77 -11.32
CA ARG A 106 3.24 -9.97 -12.13
C ARG A 106 2.03 -9.81 -13.03
N THR A 107 1.06 -9.00 -12.61
CA THR A 107 -0.16 -8.73 -13.39
C THR A 107 0.01 -7.57 -14.37
N ALA A 108 1.09 -6.82 -14.27
CA ALA A 108 1.45 -5.81 -15.25
C ALA A 108 1.79 -6.50 -16.60
N PRO A 109 1.32 -5.96 -17.74
CA PRO A 109 1.71 -6.48 -19.04
C PRO A 109 3.23 -6.43 -19.19
N ALA A 110 3.83 -7.50 -19.73
CA ALA A 110 5.28 -7.59 -19.90
C ALA A 110 5.86 -6.60 -20.93
N ASP A 111 4.99 -5.99 -21.75
CA ASP A 111 5.36 -5.18 -22.90
C ASP A 111 4.74 -3.77 -22.79
N LEU A 112 5.48 -2.85 -22.15
CA LEU A 112 5.34 -1.40 -22.29
C LEU A 112 6.72 -0.79 -22.52
#